data_AF-A0A1M7NI85-F1
#
_entry.id   AF-A0A1M7NI85-F1
#
_cell.length_a   1.000
_cell.length_b   1.000
_cell.length_c   1.000
_cell.angle_alpha   90.00
_cell.angle_beta   90.00
_cell.angle_gamma   90.00
#
_symmetry.space_group_name_H-M   'P 1'
#
loop_
_entity.id
_entity.type
_entity.pdbx_description
1 polymer ?
#
loop_
_entity_poly.entity_id
_entity_poly.type
_entity_poly.pdbx_seq_one_letter_code
_entity_poly.pdbx_strand_id
1 'polypeptide(L)'
;MDGRDLEGLLEAASDASAAGASAAGAPALGASRAGAEALGAALAALRDADLVVPVPPPAAAGRAPLSWATVTVDGRTWLPAFTSEDAFARSGAGEQTRTIAFLHLAAFWPDPRWHLAVNPGLPSRLLLEAGTVARLARDEPDVGVEQPVLQKVLTFDQVTAYLGGERLGISGFAHRLADAVLPDDPAALLTALGLGTELCDADGAIYLLRWGMVGATLYRVPYGGADEDGAAAMSGWVVEPPPFRGTGFVAGPDLVIREYKVDGVLPPHGSEIYHLPPGGPERRIAVFDADQRRWLMVRAV
;
A
#
# COMPACT_ATOMS: atom_id res chain seq x y z
N MET A 1 15.02 15.54 -23.63
CA MET A 1 15.63 14.20 -23.58
C MET A 1 14.54 13.20 -23.92
N ASP A 2 14.79 12.35 -24.92
CA ASP A 2 13.84 11.36 -25.44
C ASP A 2 13.91 10.10 -24.56
N GLY A 3 12.85 9.29 -24.47
CA GLY A 3 12.83 8.06 -23.65
C GLY A 3 13.97 7.06 -23.93
N ARG A 4 14.64 7.20 -25.07
CA ARG A 4 15.74 6.35 -25.56
C ARG A 4 16.98 6.29 -24.66
N ASP A 5 17.32 7.37 -23.96
CA ASP A 5 18.51 7.37 -23.08
C ASP A 5 18.29 6.51 -21.83
N LEU A 6 17.05 6.43 -21.35
CA LEU A 6 16.67 5.61 -20.20
C LEU A 6 16.44 4.14 -20.60
N GLU A 7 15.93 3.89 -21.81
CA GLU A 7 15.84 2.56 -22.43
C GLU A 7 17.21 1.90 -22.50
N GLY A 8 18.23 2.61 -23.02
CA GLY A 8 19.58 2.05 -23.14
C GLY A 8 20.24 1.68 -21.81
N LEU A 9 19.98 2.45 -20.73
CA LEU A 9 20.48 2.12 -19.38
C LEU A 9 19.85 0.86 -18.81
N LEU A 10 18.58 0.61 -19.14
CA LEU A 10 17.83 -0.55 -18.69
C LEU A 10 18.04 -1.79 -19.55
N GLU A 11 18.18 -1.63 -20.87
CA GLU A 11 18.56 -2.72 -21.77
C GLU A 11 19.93 -3.28 -21.37
N ALA A 12 20.92 -2.40 -21.18
CA ALA A 12 22.24 -2.80 -20.66
C ALA A 12 22.17 -3.45 -19.26
N ALA A 13 21.17 -3.09 -18.44
CA ALA A 13 20.95 -3.69 -17.14
C ALA A 13 20.26 -5.06 -17.22
N SER A 14 19.27 -5.20 -18.10
CA SER A 14 18.52 -6.43 -18.38
C SER A 14 19.45 -7.50 -18.96
N ASP A 15 20.26 -7.14 -19.95
CA ASP A 15 21.26 -8.03 -20.57
C ASP A 15 22.30 -8.53 -19.58
N ALA A 16 22.79 -7.65 -18.71
CA ALA A 16 23.74 -8.04 -17.66
C ALA A 16 23.09 -8.90 -16.55
N SER A 17 21.78 -8.81 -16.34
CA SER A 17 21.03 -9.70 -15.45
C SER A 17 20.76 -11.06 -16.10
N ALA A 18 20.42 -11.08 -17.39
CA ALA A 18 20.18 -12.29 -18.17
C ALA A 18 21.48 -13.10 -18.42
N ALA A 19 22.61 -12.42 -18.63
CA ALA A 19 23.93 -13.05 -18.74
C ALA A 19 24.36 -13.79 -17.46
N GLY A 20 23.84 -13.40 -16.29
CA GLY A 20 24.01 -14.14 -15.03
C GLY A 20 23.08 -15.34 -14.85
N ALA A 21 22.00 -15.43 -15.65
CA ALA A 21 20.97 -16.47 -15.55
C ALA A 21 21.10 -17.60 -16.61
N SER A 22 21.93 -17.42 -17.65
CA SER A 22 22.15 -18.42 -18.70
C SER A 22 23.35 -19.34 -18.39
N ALA A 23 23.15 -20.25 -17.44
CA ALA A 23 23.96 -21.47 -17.28
C ALA A 23 23.06 -22.60 -16.77
N ALA A 24 22.25 -23.16 -17.67
CA ALA A 24 21.33 -24.25 -17.34
C ALA A 24 22.04 -25.62 -17.32
N GLY A 25 22.31 -26.11 -16.11
CA GLY A 25 22.67 -27.51 -15.83
C GLY A 25 23.34 -27.71 -14.46
N ALA A 26 22.57 -28.19 -13.47
CA ALA A 26 22.94 -28.50 -12.06
C ALA A 26 22.70 -27.36 -11.02
N PRO A 27 22.52 -27.68 -9.71
CA PRO A 27 21.77 -26.85 -8.78
C PRO A 27 22.49 -25.53 -8.48
N ALA A 28 21.76 -24.42 -8.54
CA ALA A 28 22.25 -23.09 -8.22
C ALA A 28 22.52 -22.95 -6.71
N LEU A 29 23.69 -23.40 -6.25
CA LEU A 29 24.37 -22.87 -5.08
C LEU A 29 25.21 -21.68 -5.55
N GLY A 30 24.80 -20.44 -5.29
CA GLY A 30 25.58 -19.32 -5.84
C GLY A 30 25.26 -17.89 -5.46
N ALA A 31 24.41 -17.61 -4.45
CA ALA A 31 24.50 -16.31 -3.80
C ALA A 31 25.57 -16.42 -2.71
N SER A 32 26.71 -15.73 -2.89
CA SER A 32 27.67 -15.56 -1.79
C SER A 32 26.93 -14.97 -0.60
N ARG A 33 27.18 -15.47 0.61
CA ARG A 33 26.63 -14.92 1.84
C ARG A 33 26.85 -13.40 1.92
N ALA A 34 28.03 -12.93 1.53
CA ALA A 34 28.33 -11.50 1.48
C ALA A 34 27.48 -10.74 0.45
N GLY A 35 27.13 -11.37 -0.67
CA GLY A 35 26.23 -10.79 -1.68
C GLY A 35 24.78 -10.71 -1.19
N ALA A 36 24.30 -11.76 -0.50
CA ALA A 36 22.98 -11.76 0.11
C ALA A 36 22.86 -10.73 1.25
N GLU A 37 23.89 -10.62 2.09
CA GLU A 37 23.97 -9.59 3.15
C GLU A 37 24.01 -8.18 2.55
N ALA A 38 24.78 -7.95 1.47
CA ALA A 38 24.82 -6.66 0.78
C ALA A 38 23.47 -6.28 0.15
N LEU A 39 22.77 -7.23 -0.48
CA LEU A 39 21.43 -7.00 -1.01
C LEU A 39 20.43 -6.68 0.11
N GLY A 40 20.46 -7.43 1.21
CA GLY A 40 19.63 -7.16 2.37
C GLY A 40 19.84 -5.76 2.96
N ALA A 41 21.11 -5.34 3.09
CA ALA A 41 21.45 -3.99 3.53
C ALA A 41 20.98 -2.90 2.54
N ALA A 42 21.10 -3.15 1.23
CA ALA A 42 20.64 -2.22 0.21
C ALA A 42 19.11 -2.06 0.20
N LEU A 43 18.36 -3.15 0.36
CA LEU A 43 16.90 -3.12 0.50
C LEU A 43 16.49 -2.38 1.80
N ALA A 44 17.15 -2.68 2.92
CA ALA A 44 16.90 -1.98 4.18
C ALA A 44 17.17 -0.47 4.06
N ALA A 45 18.24 -0.06 3.39
CA ALA A 45 18.53 1.36 3.15
C ALA A 45 17.49 2.02 2.24
N LEU A 46 16.99 1.32 1.22
CA LEU A 46 15.99 1.83 0.29
C LEU A 46 14.65 2.16 0.97
N ARG A 47 14.28 1.37 1.99
CA ARG A 47 13.02 1.49 2.73
C ARG A 47 12.79 2.90 3.29
N ASP A 48 13.83 3.49 3.87
CA ASP A 48 13.78 4.81 4.53
C ASP A 48 14.37 5.92 3.65
N ALA A 49 14.68 5.61 2.39
CA ALA A 49 15.30 6.55 1.47
C ALA A 49 14.28 7.48 0.82
N ASP A 50 14.72 8.73 0.62
CA ASP A 50 14.17 9.59 -0.40
C ASP A 50 14.76 9.22 -1.76
N LEU A 51 13.89 9.07 -2.76
CA LEU A 51 14.24 8.76 -4.12
C LEU A 51 14.04 9.96 -5.02
N VAL A 52 14.99 10.17 -5.91
CA VAL A 52 14.93 11.13 -7.00
C VAL A 52 14.34 10.41 -8.20
N VAL A 53 13.15 10.82 -8.63
CA VAL A 53 12.47 10.26 -9.81
C VAL A 53 12.44 11.31 -10.93
N PRO A 54 12.65 10.92 -12.20
CA PRO A 54 12.57 11.85 -13.32
C PRO A 54 11.14 12.37 -13.50
N VAL A 55 11.02 13.62 -13.98
CA VAL A 55 9.74 14.21 -14.38
C VAL A 55 9.59 14.10 -15.90
N PRO A 56 8.48 13.56 -16.44
CA PRO A 56 8.26 13.48 -17.88
C PRO A 56 8.35 14.87 -18.56
N PRO A 57 9.00 15.00 -19.72
CA PRO A 57 9.17 16.30 -20.40
C PRO A 57 7.87 17.09 -20.65
N PRO A 58 6.72 16.47 -20.97
CA PRO A 58 5.45 17.18 -21.08
C PRO A 58 4.97 17.77 -19.74
N ALA A 59 5.13 17.04 -18.64
CA ALA A 59 4.76 17.48 -17.29
C ALA A 59 5.70 18.59 -16.79
N ALA A 60 7.00 18.42 -17.00
CA ALA A 60 8.05 19.42 -16.78
C ALA A 60 7.78 20.76 -17.49
N ALA A 61 7.19 20.70 -18.68
CA ALA A 61 6.83 21.88 -19.47
C ALA A 61 5.44 22.46 -19.14
N GLY A 62 4.73 21.93 -18.13
CA GLY A 62 3.36 22.34 -17.79
C GLY A 62 2.31 21.98 -18.85
N ARG A 63 2.64 21.10 -19.79
CA ARG A 63 1.77 20.69 -20.91
C ARG A 63 0.95 19.43 -20.62
N ALA A 64 1.23 18.76 -19.50
CA ALA A 64 0.50 17.58 -19.04
C ALA A 64 0.46 17.56 -17.50
N PRO A 65 -0.52 16.86 -16.88
CA PRO A 65 -0.49 16.57 -15.45
C PRO A 65 0.80 15.85 -15.04
N LEU A 66 1.23 16.01 -13.79
CA LEU A 66 2.36 15.28 -13.26
C LEU A 66 2.07 13.78 -13.31
N SER A 67 2.89 13.06 -14.06
CA SER A 67 2.84 11.60 -14.16
C SER A 67 4.21 11.00 -13.87
N TRP A 68 4.24 9.68 -13.68
CA TRP A 68 5.48 8.94 -13.54
C TRP A 68 6.22 8.90 -14.87
N ALA A 69 7.51 9.25 -14.86
CA ALA A 69 8.39 8.87 -15.96
C ALA A 69 8.50 7.35 -15.93
N THR A 70 8.16 6.70 -17.04
CA THR A 70 8.31 5.27 -17.22
C THR A 70 8.97 4.98 -18.56
N VAL A 71 9.49 3.76 -18.66
CA VAL A 71 10.16 3.26 -19.84
C VAL A 71 9.83 1.80 -20.03
N THR A 72 9.69 1.39 -21.29
CA THR A 72 9.32 0.03 -21.64
C THR A 72 10.50 -0.68 -22.25
N VAL A 73 10.99 -1.73 -21.59
CA VAL A 73 12.09 -2.58 -22.06
C VAL A 73 11.60 -4.02 -22.02
N ASP A 74 11.79 -4.76 -23.12
CA ASP A 74 11.34 -6.15 -23.27
C ASP A 74 9.85 -6.36 -22.93
N GLY A 75 9.01 -5.38 -23.27
CA GLY A 75 7.58 -5.40 -22.98
C GLY A 75 7.21 -5.19 -21.50
N ARG A 76 8.18 -4.86 -20.64
CA ARG A 76 7.96 -4.52 -19.22
C ARG A 76 8.08 -3.03 -19.01
N THR A 77 7.15 -2.46 -18.25
CA THR A 77 7.21 -1.05 -17.84
C THR A 77 8.02 -0.91 -16.56
N TRP A 78 9.02 -0.03 -16.60
CA TRP A 78 9.91 0.31 -15.50
C TRP A 78 9.74 1.76 -15.08
N LEU A 79 9.70 1.99 -13.78
CA LEU A 79 9.82 3.29 -13.16
C LEU A 79 11.28 3.47 -12.71
N PRO A 80 12.04 4.37 -13.34
CA PRO A 80 13.39 4.72 -12.88
C PRO A 80 13.33 5.55 -11.60
N ALA A 81 14.19 5.23 -10.65
CA ALA A 81 14.42 6.02 -9.45
C ALA A 81 15.91 6.05 -9.13
N PHE A 82 16.37 7.10 -8.47
CA PHE A 82 17.77 7.30 -8.13
C PHE A 82 17.88 7.60 -6.64
N THR A 83 18.92 7.09 -6.00
CA THR A 83 19.13 7.29 -4.56
C THR A 83 19.64 8.69 -4.22
N SER A 84 19.99 9.50 -5.22
CA SER A 84 20.40 10.91 -5.07
C SER A 84 20.38 11.64 -6.42
N GLU A 85 20.44 12.97 -6.38
CA GLU A 85 20.60 13.80 -7.60
C GLU A 85 21.93 13.53 -8.30
N ASP A 86 23.01 13.29 -7.54
CA ASP A 86 24.30 12.90 -8.11
C ASP A 86 24.23 11.56 -8.87
N ALA A 87 23.45 10.60 -8.36
CA ALA A 87 23.22 9.33 -9.04
C ALA A 87 22.45 9.53 -10.36
N PHE A 88 21.44 10.39 -10.34
CA PHE A 88 20.70 10.79 -11.54
C PHE A 88 21.59 11.53 -12.56
N ALA A 89 22.41 12.48 -12.11
CA ALA A 89 23.31 13.24 -12.97
C ALA A 89 24.32 12.31 -13.68
N ARG A 90 24.85 11.30 -12.96
CA ARG A 90 25.76 10.30 -13.54
C ARG A 90 25.11 9.36 -14.54
N SER A 91 23.80 9.15 -14.46
CA SER A 91 23.10 8.30 -15.43
C SER A 91 22.86 9.03 -16.75
N GLY A 92 22.90 10.37 -16.76
CA GLY A 92 22.60 11.18 -17.94
C GLY A 92 21.12 11.14 -18.34
N ALA A 93 20.21 10.78 -17.42
CA ALA A 93 18.81 10.47 -17.71
C ALA A 93 17.84 11.67 -17.71
N GLY A 94 18.33 12.90 -17.51
CA GLY A 94 17.50 14.11 -17.61
C GLY A 94 18.07 15.31 -16.88
N GLU A 95 17.28 16.39 -16.85
CA GLU A 95 17.59 17.60 -16.09
C GLU A 95 16.55 17.90 -15.00
N GLN A 96 15.33 17.38 -15.13
CA GLN A 96 14.24 17.64 -14.18
C GLN A 96 13.87 16.39 -13.40
N THR A 97 13.84 16.56 -12.08
CA THR A 97 13.56 15.52 -11.11
C THR A 97 12.59 15.99 -10.04
N ARG A 98 12.07 15.04 -9.28
CA ARG A 98 11.41 15.31 -8.01
C ARG A 98 11.86 14.30 -6.97
N THR A 99 11.86 14.72 -5.72
CA THR A 99 12.16 13.85 -4.58
C THR A 99 10.85 13.27 -4.03
N ILE A 100 10.86 11.97 -3.72
CA ILE A 100 9.74 11.26 -3.09
C ILE A 100 10.26 10.20 -2.14
N ALA A 101 9.69 10.11 -0.94
CA ALA A 101 9.98 9.02 -0.01
C ALA A 101 9.61 7.67 -0.62
N PHE A 102 10.47 6.65 -0.47
CA PHE A 102 10.20 5.30 -0.97
C PHE A 102 8.87 4.74 -0.44
N LEU A 103 8.57 4.95 0.84
CA LEU A 103 7.30 4.56 1.46
C LEU A 103 6.10 5.13 0.71
N HIS A 104 6.16 6.42 0.34
CA HIS A 104 5.09 7.07 -0.41
C HIS A 104 5.00 6.47 -1.82
N LEU A 105 6.12 6.35 -2.54
CA LEU A 105 6.14 5.71 -3.86
C LEU A 105 5.50 4.32 -3.85
N ALA A 106 5.83 3.50 -2.84
CA ALA A 106 5.33 2.14 -2.72
C ALA A 106 3.85 2.05 -2.28
N ALA A 107 3.40 2.93 -1.38
CA ALA A 107 2.01 2.95 -0.93
C ALA A 107 1.04 3.31 -2.07
N PHE A 108 1.44 4.27 -2.91
CA PHE A 108 0.69 4.75 -4.06
C PHE A 108 1.21 4.16 -5.38
N TRP A 109 1.70 2.91 -5.34
CA TRP A 109 2.25 2.26 -6.52
C TRP A 109 1.24 2.25 -7.67
N PRO A 110 1.56 2.75 -8.88
CA PRO A 110 0.54 3.13 -9.86
C PRO A 110 -0.12 1.95 -10.56
N ASP A 111 0.65 0.91 -10.83
CA ASP A 111 0.18 -0.29 -11.53
C ASP A 111 0.95 -1.51 -10.98
N PRO A 112 0.26 -2.57 -10.54
CA PRO A 112 0.91 -3.77 -10.01
C PRO A 112 1.86 -4.46 -11.01
N ARG A 113 1.75 -4.19 -12.31
CA ARG A 113 2.57 -4.80 -13.36
C ARG A 113 3.86 -4.02 -13.64
N TRP A 114 4.00 -2.81 -13.08
CA TRP A 114 5.20 -2.01 -13.25
C TRP A 114 6.33 -2.49 -12.34
N HIS A 115 7.56 -2.24 -12.76
CA HIS A 115 8.77 -2.60 -12.01
C HIS A 115 9.50 -1.33 -11.57
N LEU A 116 10.27 -1.39 -10.48
CA LEU A 116 11.14 -0.30 -10.04
C LEU A 116 12.58 -0.60 -10.46
N ALA A 117 13.22 0.36 -11.12
CA ALA A 117 14.65 0.33 -11.38
C ALA A 117 15.33 1.43 -10.57
N VAL A 118 16.04 1.04 -9.51
CA VAL A 118 16.84 1.96 -8.70
C VAL A 118 18.24 2.06 -9.31
N ASN A 119 18.71 3.29 -9.53
CA ASN A 119 20.02 3.62 -10.08
C ASN A 119 20.33 2.86 -11.40
N PRO A 120 19.43 2.83 -12.40
CA PRO A 120 19.67 2.15 -13.66
C PRO A 120 20.97 2.65 -14.31
N GLY A 121 21.78 1.71 -14.80
CA GLY A 121 23.09 1.98 -15.40
C GLY A 121 24.24 2.26 -14.41
N LEU A 122 23.99 2.26 -13.10
CA LEU A 122 25.05 2.40 -12.08
C LEU A 122 25.41 1.05 -11.43
N PRO A 123 26.60 0.91 -10.80
CA PRO A 123 26.97 -0.30 -10.06
C PRO A 123 26.03 -0.63 -8.88
N SER A 124 25.38 0.39 -8.31
CA SER A 124 24.42 0.26 -7.21
C SER A 124 22.99 -0.07 -7.68
N ARG A 125 22.83 -0.59 -8.91
CA ARG A 125 21.51 -0.87 -9.50
C ARG A 125 20.73 -1.92 -8.70
N LEU A 126 19.43 -1.71 -8.57
CA LEU A 126 18.47 -2.69 -8.07
C LEU A 126 17.24 -2.72 -8.96
N LEU A 127 16.80 -3.92 -9.35
CA LEU A 127 15.60 -4.13 -10.16
C LEU A 127 14.58 -4.87 -9.30
N LEU A 128 13.43 -4.26 -9.05
CA LEU A 128 12.42 -4.76 -8.11
C LEU A 128 11.06 -4.90 -8.78
N GLU A 129 10.41 -6.03 -8.56
CA GLU A 129 9.00 -6.24 -8.89
C GLU A 129 8.09 -5.43 -7.94
N ALA A 130 6.89 -5.06 -8.40
CA ALA A 130 5.91 -4.31 -7.60
C ALA A 130 5.64 -4.95 -6.22
N GLY A 131 5.48 -6.28 -6.19
CA GLY A 131 5.28 -7.00 -4.93
C GLY A 131 6.44 -6.80 -3.95
N THR A 132 7.68 -6.76 -4.44
CA THR A 132 8.87 -6.51 -3.60
C THR A 132 8.91 -5.06 -3.11
N VAL A 133 8.52 -4.10 -3.96
CA VAL A 133 8.36 -2.69 -3.57
C VAL A 133 7.33 -2.54 -2.44
N ALA A 134 6.13 -3.13 -2.60
CA ALA A 134 5.06 -3.06 -1.61
C ALA A 134 5.45 -3.73 -0.28
N ARG A 135 6.07 -4.93 -0.35
CA ARG A 135 6.54 -5.65 0.84
C ARG A 135 7.63 -4.91 1.60
N LEU A 136 8.56 -4.27 0.89
CA LEU A 136 9.63 -3.52 1.52
C LEU A 136 9.09 -2.29 2.27
N ALA A 137 8.07 -1.64 1.74
CA ALA A 137 7.41 -0.50 2.39
C ALA A 137 6.57 -0.91 3.61
N ARG A 138 5.98 -2.11 3.60
CA ARG A 138 5.24 -2.64 4.75
C ARG A 138 6.22 -3.07 5.83
N ASP A 139 6.32 -2.25 6.88
CA ASP A 139 6.94 -2.68 8.14
C ASP A 139 6.08 -3.75 8.76
N GLU A 140 6.70 -4.89 9.10
CA GLU A 140 6.11 -5.75 10.11
C GLU A 140 6.19 -4.95 11.42
N PRO A 141 5.06 -4.78 12.13
CA PRO A 141 5.04 -3.94 13.31
C PRO A 141 6.11 -4.39 14.30
N ASP A 142 6.89 -3.43 14.79
CA ASP A 142 7.60 -3.59 16.04
C ASP A 142 6.59 -4.11 17.07
N VAL A 143 7.00 -5.11 17.86
CA VAL A 143 6.19 -5.72 18.92
C VAL A 143 6.11 -4.71 20.07
N GLY A 144 5.43 -3.59 19.81
CA GLY A 144 5.14 -2.56 20.78
C GLY A 144 4.20 -3.07 21.86
N VAL A 145 4.23 -2.41 23.01
CA VAL A 145 3.46 -2.79 24.21
C VAL A 145 1.95 -2.54 24.03
N GLU A 146 1.56 -1.64 23.11
CA GLU A 146 0.16 -1.32 22.81
C GLU A 146 -0.38 -2.07 21.58
N GLN A 147 -1.55 -2.66 21.77
CA GLN A 147 -2.28 -3.37 20.73
C GLN A 147 -2.75 -2.40 19.64
N PRO A 148 -2.39 -2.60 18.36
CA PRO A 148 -2.87 -1.74 17.27
C PRO A 148 -4.39 -1.74 17.19
N VAL A 149 -5.01 -0.56 17.09
CA VAL A 149 -6.45 -0.43 16.82
C VAL A 149 -6.67 -0.45 15.31
N LEU A 150 -7.57 -1.32 14.86
CA LEU A 150 -8.10 -1.32 13.50
C LEU A 150 -9.43 -0.59 13.45
N GLN A 151 -9.71 0.04 12.31
CA GLN A 151 -10.98 0.68 11.98
C GLN A 151 -11.53 0.10 10.69
N LYS A 152 -12.86 -0.04 10.62
CA LYS A 152 -13.61 -0.42 9.42
C LYS A 152 -14.82 0.50 9.27
N VAL A 153 -15.04 1.06 8.08
CA VAL A 153 -16.30 1.74 7.75
C VAL A 153 -17.39 0.69 7.53
N LEU A 154 -18.54 0.89 8.17
CA LEU A 154 -19.70 0.03 8.08
C LEU A 154 -20.83 0.70 7.30
N THR A 155 -21.56 -0.09 6.52
CA THR A 155 -22.87 0.32 6.01
C THR A 155 -23.92 0.27 7.11
N PHE A 156 -25.03 1.00 6.94
CA PHE A 156 -26.15 0.93 7.88
C PHE A 156 -26.66 -0.51 8.08
N ASP A 157 -26.79 -1.28 7.00
CA ASP A 157 -27.20 -2.70 7.07
C ASP A 157 -26.22 -3.58 7.88
N GLN A 158 -24.92 -3.27 7.83
CA GLN A 158 -23.95 -3.98 8.66
C GLN A 158 -24.15 -3.65 10.13
N VAL A 159 -24.41 -2.37 10.46
CA VAL A 159 -24.70 -1.95 11.83
C VAL A 159 -25.96 -2.62 12.35
N THR A 160 -27.05 -2.62 11.58
CA THR A 160 -28.30 -3.28 12.01
C THR A 160 -28.10 -4.78 12.22
N ALA A 161 -27.37 -5.46 11.33
CA ALA A 161 -27.04 -6.87 11.47
C ALA A 161 -26.17 -7.16 12.72
N TYR A 162 -25.21 -6.29 13.04
CA TYR A 162 -24.42 -6.42 14.28
C TYR A 162 -25.28 -6.21 15.52
N LEU A 163 -26.03 -5.10 15.58
CA LEU A 163 -26.85 -4.76 16.75
C LEU A 163 -28.01 -5.74 16.96
N GLY A 164 -28.57 -6.29 15.89
CA GLY A 164 -29.60 -7.33 15.91
C GLY A 164 -29.07 -8.74 16.24
N GLY A 165 -27.74 -8.93 16.25
CA GLY A 165 -27.10 -10.23 16.51
C GLY A 165 -27.13 -11.20 15.33
N GLU A 166 -27.54 -10.75 14.14
CA GLU A 166 -27.54 -11.53 12.90
C GLU A 166 -26.11 -11.75 12.37
N ARG A 167 -25.22 -10.79 12.65
CA ARG A 167 -23.79 -10.85 12.33
C ARG A 167 -22.97 -10.62 13.59
N LEU A 168 -21.94 -11.45 13.76
CA LEU A 168 -20.92 -11.23 14.79
C LEU A 168 -19.52 -11.08 14.18
N GLY A 169 -19.13 -11.92 13.22
CA GLY A 169 -17.80 -11.89 12.63
C GLY A 169 -17.53 -10.63 11.79
N ILE A 170 -16.33 -10.08 11.96
CA ILE A 170 -15.75 -8.99 11.19
C ILE A 170 -15.08 -9.58 9.95
N SER A 171 -15.52 -9.16 8.77
CA SER A 171 -14.92 -9.53 7.48
C SER A 171 -14.71 -8.32 6.58
N GLY A 172 -13.86 -8.47 5.58
CA GLY A 172 -13.53 -7.43 4.59
C GLY A 172 -12.31 -6.60 4.99
N PHE A 173 -12.19 -5.40 4.43
CA PHE A 173 -11.04 -4.54 4.69
C PHE A 173 -11.17 -3.73 5.97
N ALA A 174 -10.03 -3.48 6.60
CA ALA A 174 -9.85 -2.67 7.79
C ALA A 174 -8.47 -2.00 7.76
N HIS A 175 -8.36 -0.81 8.33
CA HIS A 175 -7.13 -0.03 8.32
C HIS A 175 -6.65 0.30 9.73
N ARG A 176 -5.34 0.48 9.90
CA ARG A 176 -4.75 0.82 11.21
C ARG A 176 -5.02 2.28 11.52
N LEU A 177 -5.71 2.52 12.65
CA LEU A 177 -6.15 3.86 13.03
C LEU A 177 -4.99 4.82 13.34
N ALA A 178 -3.90 4.30 13.90
CA ALA A 178 -2.76 5.11 14.34
C ALA A 178 -1.81 5.55 13.21
N ASP A 179 -2.00 5.08 11.97
CA ASP A 179 -1.07 5.40 10.88
C ASP A 179 -1.23 6.84 10.36
N ALA A 180 -2.37 7.49 10.60
CA ALA A 180 -2.60 8.89 10.22
C ALA A 180 -3.64 9.57 11.11
N VAL A 181 -3.62 10.90 11.14
CA VAL A 181 -4.71 11.72 11.68
C VAL A 181 -5.83 11.72 10.64
N LEU A 182 -6.92 11.01 10.93
CA LEU A 182 -8.05 10.87 10.01
C LEU A 182 -8.98 12.08 10.08
N PRO A 183 -9.59 12.50 8.96
CA PRO A 183 -10.62 13.53 8.96
C PRO A 183 -11.83 13.14 9.83
N ASP A 184 -12.43 14.14 10.48
CA ASP A 184 -13.64 14.03 11.29
C ASP A 184 -14.93 14.36 10.50
N ASP A 185 -14.81 14.55 9.19
CA ASP A 185 -15.94 14.66 8.26
C ASP A 185 -16.10 13.35 7.46
N PRO A 186 -17.34 12.80 7.32
CA PRO A 186 -17.58 11.56 6.60
C PRO A 186 -17.03 11.55 5.16
N ALA A 187 -17.29 12.58 4.36
CA ALA A 187 -16.90 12.60 2.96
C ALA A 187 -15.38 12.71 2.80
N ALA A 188 -14.75 13.54 3.64
CA ALA A 188 -13.29 13.65 3.69
C ALA A 188 -12.64 12.33 4.16
N LEU A 189 -13.21 11.66 5.15
CA LEU A 189 -12.72 10.37 5.63
C LEU A 189 -12.83 9.28 4.56
N LEU A 190 -13.97 9.17 3.89
CA LEU A 190 -14.14 8.22 2.79
C LEU A 190 -13.12 8.46 1.67
N THR A 191 -12.91 9.73 1.29
CA THR A 191 -11.89 10.12 0.29
C THR A 191 -10.48 9.72 0.75
N ALA A 192 -10.14 10.02 2.02
CA ALA A 192 -8.84 9.70 2.60
C ALA A 192 -8.55 8.19 2.66
N LEU A 193 -9.60 7.35 2.70
CA LEU A 193 -9.49 5.89 2.67
C LEU A 193 -9.64 5.31 1.25
N GLY A 194 -10.03 6.13 0.27
CA GLY A 194 -10.35 5.68 -1.08
C GLY A 194 -11.63 4.85 -1.15
N LEU A 195 -12.61 5.17 -0.31
CA LEU A 195 -13.93 4.54 -0.27
C LEU A 195 -14.98 5.46 -0.91
N GLY A 196 -16.07 4.87 -1.40
CA GLY A 196 -17.14 5.62 -2.05
C GLY A 196 -18.24 6.09 -1.09
N THR A 197 -19.01 7.09 -1.54
CA THR A 197 -20.08 7.73 -0.77
C THR A 197 -21.32 6.86 -0.60
N GLU A 198 -21.42 5.72 -1.29
CA GLU A 198 -22.46 4.70 -1.09
C GLU A 198 -22.44 4.07 0.32
N LEU A 199 -21.35 4.27 1.07
CA LEU A 199 -21.26 3.87 2.47
C LEU A 199 -21.98 4.84 3.42
N CYS A 200 -22.32 6.04 2.97
CA CYS A 200 -23.10 6.98 3.76
C CYS A 200 -24.56 6.52 3.90
N ASP A 201 -25.19 6.87 5.02
CA ASP A 201 -26.63 6.76 5.16
C ASP A 201 -27.37 7.95 4.49
N ALA A 202 -28.69 7.99 4.66
CA ALA A 202 -29.54 9.01 4.05
C ALA A 202 -29.21 10.45 4.49
N ASP A 203 -28.62 10.62 5.67
CA ASP A 203 -28.23 11.92 6.23
C ASP A 203 -26.76 12.26 5.92
N GLY A 204 -26.06 11.42 5.15
CA GLY A 204 -24.65 11.58 4.82
C GLY A 204 -23.70 11.12 5.93
N ALA A 205 -24.19 10.47 6.97
CA ALA A 205 -23.38 9.96 8.07
C ALA A 205 -22.77 8.60 7.72
N ILE A 206 -21.69 8.24 8.41
CA ILE A 206 -21.10 6.90 8.33
C ILE A 206 -20.97 6.27 9.71
N TYR A 207 -20.76 4.96 9.71
CA TYR A 207 -20.54 4.18 10.93
C TYR A 207 -19.15 3.57 10.91
N LEU A 208 -18.48 3.55 12.05
CA LEU A 208 -17.11 3.07 12.19
C LEU A 208 -17.07 1.96 13.24
N LEU A 209 -16.51 0.82 12.88
CA LEU A 209 -16.18 -0.27 13.81
C LEU A 209 -14.71 -0.20 14.16
N ARG A 210 -14.39 -0.14 15.46
CA ARG A 210 -13.02 -0.10 15.99
C ARG A 210 -12.77 -1.24 16.95
N TRP A 211 -11.60 -1.87 16.85
CA TRP A 211 -11.19 -2.95 17.76
C TRP A 211 -9.67 -3.06 17.86
N GLY A 212 -9.19 -3.55 19.00
CA GLY A 212 -7.79 -3.92 19.18
C GLY A 212 -7.45 -5.20 18.41
N MET A 213 -6.37 -5.19 17.63
CA MET A 213 -5.91 -6.33 16.83
C MET A 213 -5.46 -7.49 17.72
N VAL A 214 -6.27 -8.56 17.85
CA VAL A 214 -5.93 -9.78 18.62
C VAL A 214 -5.53 -10.89 17.66
N GLY A 215 -4.31 -11.43 17.79
CA GLY A 215 -3.81 -12.49 16.93
C GLY A 215 -3.49 -11.97 15.53
N ALA A 216 -2.31 -11.37 15.36
CA ALA A 216 -1.88 -10.68 14.14
C ALA A 216 -2.05 -11.52 12.85
N THR A 217 -1.93 -12.85 12.92
CA THR A 217 -2.10 -13.76 11.79
C THR A 217 -3.51 -13.80 11.21
N LEU A 218 -4.52 -13.35 11.97
CA LEU A 218 -5.92 -13.22 11.51
C LEU A 218 -6.14 -12.01 10.59
N TYR A 219 -5.14 -11.12 10.50
CA TYR A 219 -5.21 -9.87 9.73
C TYR A 219 -4.13 -9.92 8.65
N ARG A 220 -4.52 -10.38 7.46
CA ARG A 220 -3.57 -10.59 6.37
C ARG A 220 -3.39 -9.31 5.58
N VAL A 221 -2.16 -8.99 5.20
CA VAL A 221 -1.90 -7.89 4.27
C VAL A 221 -2.50 -8.26 2.90
N PRO A 222 -3.35 -7.39 2.33
CA PRO A 222 -4.03 -7.70 1.08
C PRO A 222 -3.13 -7.34 -0.11
N TYR A 223 -2.02 -8.07 -0.31
CA TYR A 223 -1.28 -7.96 -1.57
C TYR A 223 -2.12 -8.55 -2.70
N GLY A 224 -2.25 -7.84 -3.81
CA GLY A 224 -3.22 -8.20 -4.84
C GLY A 224 -3.33 -7.25 -6.02
N GLY A 225 -4.42 -7.35 -6.75
CA GLY A 225 -4.77 -6.44 -7.84
C GLY A 225 -6.25 -6.53 -8.23
N ALA A 226 -6.63 -5.80 -9.28
CA ALA A 226 -7.99 -5.82 -9.83
C ALA A 226 -8.36 -7.13 -10.53
N ASP A 227 -7.37 -7.93 -10.88
CA ASP A 227 -7.47 -9.18 -11.62
C ASP A 227 -6.34 -10.14 -11.18
N GLU A 228 -6.37 -11.36 -11.71
CA GLU A 228 -5.39 -12.41 -11.37
C GLU A 228 -3.95 -12.02 -11.75
N ASP A 229 -3.77 -11.35 -12.88
CA ASP A 229 -2.46 -10.88 -13.36
C ASP A 229 -1.87 -9.82 -12.41
N GLY A 230 -2.68 -8.85 -11.99
CA GLY A 230 -2.27 -7.84 -11.02
C GLY A 230 -1.95 -8.45 -9.66
N ALA A 231 -2.76 -9.42 -9.22
CA ALA A 231 -2.46 -10.16 -7.99
C ALA A 231 -1.14 -10.94 -8.11
N ALA A 232 -0.90 -11.62 -9.22
CA ALA A 232 0.36 -12.33 -9.47
C ALA A 232 1.57 -11.38 -9.50
N ALA A 233 1.45 -10.20 -10.11
CA ALA A 233 2.52 -9.21 -10.19
C ALA A 233 2.88 -8.60 -8.82
N MET A 234 1.93 -8.53 -7.88
CA MET A 234 2.19 -8.21 -6.48
C MET A 234 2.69 -9.40 -5.65
N SER A 235 2.84 -10.58 -6.24
CA SER A 235 2.99 -11.86 -5.53
C SER A 235 1.92 -12.02 -4.43
N GLY A 236 0.72 -11.53 -4.73
CA GLY A 236 -0.42 -11.42 -3.86
C GLY A 236 -1.41 -12.56 -4.05
N TRP A 237 -2.50 -12.47 -3.28
CA TRP A 237 -3.56 -13.48 -3.24
C TRP A 237 -4.96 -12.89 -3.34
N VAL A 238 -5.08 -11.55 -3.27
CA VAL A 238 -6.36 -10.85 -3.31
C VAL A 238 -6.65 -10.37 -4.72
N VAL A 239 -7.84 -10.67 -5.21
CA VAL A 239 -8.42 -10.08 -6.42
C VAL A 239 -9.66 -9.31 -5.99
N GLU A 240 -9.66 -7.99 -6.18
CA GLU A 240 -10.76 -7.10 -5.79
C GLU A 240 -10.84 -5.93 -6.77
N PRO A 241 -12.03 -5.52 -7.24
CA PRO A 241 -12.17 -4.39 -8.15
C PRO A 241 -11.60 -3.08 -7.61
N PRO A 242 -11.35 -2.09 -8.51
CA PRO A 242 -11.08 -0.72 -8.10
C PRO A 242 -12.11 -0.22 -7.09
N PRO A 243 -11.70 0.56 -6.07
CA PRO A 243 -10.43 1.26 -5.97
C PRO A 243 -9.27 0.47 -5.33
N PHE A 244 -9.43 -0.83 -5.05
CA PHE A 244 -8.38 -1.65 -4.44
C PHE A 244 -7.05 -1.62 -5.22
N ARG A 245 -5.95 -1.32 -4.52
CA ARG A 245 -4.60 -1.23 -5.12
C ARG A 245 -3.72 -2.45 -4.89
N GLY A 246 -4.00 -3.23 -3.85
CA GLY A 246 -3.21 -4.41 -3.52
C GLY A 246 -1.78 -4.13 -3.06
N THR A 247 -1.47 -2.91 -2.62
CA THR A 247 -0.16 -2.54 -2.05
C THR A 247 -0.07 -2.81 -0.54
N GLY A 248 -1.18 -3.22 0.09
CA GLY A 248 -1.28 -3.35 1.54
C GLY A 248 -1.54 -2.03 2.28
N PHE A 249 -1.86 -0.97 1.54
CA PHE A 249 -2.28 0.34 2.03
C PHE A 249 -3.65 0.70 1.44
N VAL A 250 -4.37 1.61 2.10
CA VAL A 250 -5.68 2.10 1.63
C VAL A 250 -5.57 2.78 0.25
N ALA A 251 -6.69 2.82 -0.46
CA ALA A 251 -6.76 3.37 -1.81
C ALA A 251 -6.91 4.90 -1.87
N GLY A 252 -6.90 5.58 -0.72
CA GLY A 252 -6.96 7.05 -0.65
C GLY A 252 -5.81 7.72 -1.41
N PRO A 253 -5.89 9.01 -1.74
CA PRO A 253 -4.87 9.68 -2.55
C PRO A 253 -3.67 10.22 -1.76
N ASP A 254 -3.84 10.48 -0.46
CA ASP A 254 -2.89 11.32 0.29
C ASP A 254 -2.24 10.63 1.49
N LEU A 255 -2.98 9.77 2.19
CA LEU A 255 -2.54 9.20 3.47
C LEU A 255 -1.99 7.77 3.30
N VAL A 256 -0.81 7.52 3.87
CA VAL A 256 -0.20 6.19 3.94
C VAL A 256 -0.74 5.44 5.15
N ILE A 257 -1.84 4.71 4.97
CA ILE A 257 -2.52 3.96 6.04
C ILE A 257 -2.49 2.48 5.69
N ARG A 258 -1.96 1.64 6.59
CA ARG A 258 -1.90 0.19 6.37
C ARG A 258 -3.31 -0.40 6.35
N GLU A 259 -3.53 -1.27 5.39
CA GLU A 259 -4.77 -2.02 5.21
C GLU A 259 -4.55 -3.51 5.48
N TYR A 260 -5.60 -4.16 5.97
CA TYR A 260 -5.68 -5.58 6.30
C TYR A 260 -6.98 -6.17 5.75
N LYS A 261 -6.92 -7.38 5.20
CA LYS A 261 -8.10 -8.21 4.94
C LYS A 261 -8.38 -9.07 6.16
N VAL A 262 -9.61 -9.00 6.63
CA VAL A 262 -10.14 -9.74 7.78
C VAL A 262 -11.16 -10.75 7.26
N ASP A 263 -11.14 -11.96 7.83
CA ASP A 263 -12.09 -13.01 7.46
C ASP A 263 -12.69 -13.68 8.71
N GLY A 264 -13.93 -13.30 9.02
CA GLY A 264 -14.75 -13.96 10.04
C GLY A 264 -14.25 -13.80 11.48
N VAL A 265 -13.46 -12.78 11.79
CA VAL A 265 -12.88 -12.58 13.12
C VAL A 265 -13.97 -12.12 14.09
N LEU A 266 -14.18 -12.85 15.18
CA LEU A 266 -15.08 -12.37 16.24
C LEU A 266 -14.51 -11.09 16.86
N PRO A 267 -15.34 -10.04 17.06
CA PRO A 267 -14.91 -8.81 17.70
C PRO A 267 -14.35 -9.13 19.09
N PRO A 268 -13.15 -8.65 19.43
CA PRO A 268 -12.65 -8.70 20.81
C PRO A 268 -13.62 -8.00 21.77
N HIS A 269 -13.62 -8.42 23.04
CA HIS A 269 -14.37 -7.70 24.08
C HIS A 269 -13.97 -6.23 24.09
N GLY A 270 -14.96 -5.35 24.20
CA GLY A 270 -14.73 -3.91 24.18
C GLY A 270 -14.55 -3.31 22.78
N SER A 271 -14.76 -4.07 21.69
CA SER A 271 -14.87 -3.49 20.35
C SER A 271 -16.02 -2.50 20.29
N GLU A 272 -15.90 -1.44 19.49
CA GLU A 272 -16.80 -0.28 19.56
C GLU A 272 -17.37 0.06 18.18
N ILE A 273 -18.65 0.43 18.13
CA ILE A 273 -19.26 1.04 16.94
C ILE A 273 -19.52 2.51 17.24
N TYR A 274 -19.13 3.35 16.29
CA TYR A 274 -19.32 4.79 16.30
C TYR A 274 -20.24 5.23 15.16
N HIS A 275 -20.92 6.34 15.37
CA HIS A 275 -21.67 7.10 14.39
C HIS A 275 -20.98 8.45 14.18
N LEU A 276 -20.66 8.77 12.92
CA LEU A 276 -20.02 10.01 12.51
C LEU A 276 -20.95 10.78 11.56
N PRO A 277 -21.69 11.80 12.04
CA PRO A 277 -22.53 12.64 11.20
C PRO A 277 -21.71 13.76 10.51
N PRO A 278 -22.17 14.30 9.37
CA PRO A 278 -21.57 15.49 8.77
C PRO A 278 -21.58 16.69 9.73
N GLY A 279 -20.43 17.35 9.90
CA GLY A 279 -20.29 18.57 10.70
C GLY A 279 -20.58 18.43 12.20
N GLY A 280 -20.72 17.19 12.71
CA GLY A 280 -21.02 16.91 14.12
C GLY A 280 -19.97 15.99 14.75
N PRO A 281 -19.94 15.89 16.09
CA PRO A 281 -18.96 15.06 16.76
C PRO A 281 -19.25 13.57 16.52
N GLU A 282 -18.16 12.81 16.42
CA GLU A 282 -18.19 11.36 16.48
C GLU A 282 -18.79 10.89 17.82
N ARG A 283 -19.69 9.90 17.77
CA ARG A 283 -20.35 9.35 18.96
C ARG A 283 -20.29 7.84 18.97
N ARG A 284 -19.80 7.25 20.06
CA ARG A 284 -19.91 5.81 20.29
C ARG A 284 -21.38 5.44 20.50
N ILE A 285 -21.84 4.40 19.81
CA ILE A 285 -23.24 3.93 19.87
C ILE A 285 -23.37 2.51 20.40
N ALA A 286 -22.32 1.69 20.31
CA ALA A 286 -22.32 0.35 20.90
C ALA A 286 -20.93 -0.14 21.30
N VAL A 287 -20.90 -1.08 22.25
CA VAL A 287 -19.70 -1.82 22.68
C VAL A 287 -20.00 -3.31 22.65
N PHE A 288 -19.06 -4.12 22.15
CA PHE A 288 -19.21 -5.57 22.08
C PHE A 288 -18.85 -6.23 23.42
N ASP A 289 -19.79 -7.01 23.96
CA ASP A 289 -19.58 -7.86 25.13
C ASP A 289 -19.33 -9.30 24.66
N ALA A 290 -18.09 -9.76 24.80
CA ALA A 290 -17.68 -11.11 24.40
C ALA A 290 -18.28 -12.23 25.27
N ASP A 291 -18.60 -11.96 26.55
CA ASP A 291 -19.18 -12.96 27.45
C ASP A 291 -20.63 -13.24 27.06
N GLN A 292 -21.36 -12.18 26.70
CA GLN A 292 -22.74 -12.25 26.25
C GLN A 292 -22.87 -12.45 24.73
N ARG A 293 -21.75 -12.36 23.99
CA ARG A 293 -21.67 -12.41 22.52
C ARG A 293 -22.68 -11.50 21.82
N ARG A 294 -22.81 -10.27 22.31
CA ARG A 294 -23.75 -9.28 21.77
C ARG A 294 -23.23 -7.86 21.87
N TRP A 295 -23.78 -7.00 21.03
CA TRP A 295 -23.54 -5.57 21.11
C TRP A 295 -24.45 -4.92 22.15
N LEU A 296 -23.86 -4.15 23.05
CA LEU A 296 -24.56 -3.35 24.05
C LEU A 296 -24.61 -1.91 23.55
N MET A 297 -25.81 -1.38 23.33
CA MET A 297 -25.98 0.02 22.97
C MET A 297 -25.56 0.93 24.12
N VAL A 298 -24.78 1.95 23.83
CA VAL A 298 -24.43 2.99 24.81
C VAL A 298 -25.38 4.17 24.64
N ARG A 299 -25.80 4.77 25.75
CA ARG A 299 -26.56 6.02 25.70
C ARG A 299 -25.61 7.14 25.27
N ALA A 300 -26.04 7.95 24.31
CA ALA A 300 -25.43 9.24 24.06
C ALA A 300 -25.56 10.08 25.35
N VAL A 301 -24.43 10.48 25.92
CA VAL A 301 -24.36 11.49 26.99
C VAL A 301 -24.22 12.85 26.34
#